data_AF-A0A425WL89-F1
#
_entry.id   AF-A0A425WL89-F1
#
_cell.length_a   1.000
_cell.length_b   1.000
_cell.length_c   1.000
_cell.angle_alpha   90.00
_cell.angle_beta   90.00
_cell.angle_gamma   90.00
#
_symmetry.space_group_name_H-M   'P 1'
#
loop_
_entity.id
_entity.type
_entity.pdbx_description
1 polymer ?
#
loop_
_entity_poly.entity_id
_entity_poly.type
_entity_poly.pdbx_seq_one_letter_code
_entity_poly.pdbx_strand_id
1 'polypeptide(L)' 'MGTQPPEYKPDDKTTHGFSGKSIKRGLYRTKEGVLVSADINATANITRKQKPADRQLCTGVLTTPQRIHTD' A
#
# COMPACT_ATOMS: atom_id res chain seq x y z
N MET A 1 15.89 -7.83 2.59
CA MET A 1 15.85 -6.78 1.53
C MET A 1 14.40 -6.56 1.13
N GLY A 2 13.68 -5.66 1.81
CA GLY A 2 12.27 -5.38 1.51
C GLY A 2 12.16 -4.48 0.28
N THR A 3 11.32 -4.87 -0.70
CA THR A 3 11.02 -4.04 -1.87
C THR A 3 10.34 -2.76 -1.41
N GLN A 4 10.97 -1.60 -1.65
CA GLN A 4 10.33 -0.31 -1.39
C GLN A 4 9.12 -0.16 -2.33
N PRO A 5 7.99 0.37 -1.85
CA PRO A 5 6.85 0.65 -2.71
C PRO A 5 7.27 1.64 -3.80
N PRO A 6 6.85 1.44 -5.06
CA PRO A 6 7.26 2.32 -6.15
C PRO A 6 6.74 3.75 -5.92
N GLU A 7 7.61 4.72 -6.19
CA GLU A 7 7.25 6.12 -6.28
C GLU A 7 6.70 6.39 -7.68
N TYR A 8 5.51 6.98 -7.76
CA TYR A 8 4.88 7.26 -9.04
C TYR A 8 5.65 8.36 -9.76
N LYS A 9 6.10 8.07 -11.00
CA LYS A 9 6.73 9.02 -11.91
C LYS A 9 6.00 8.97 -13.26
N PRO A 10 5.56 10.10 -13.82
CA PRO A 10 4.64 10.13 -14.97
C PRO A 10 5.23 9.51 -16.25
N ASP A 11 6.56 9.56 -16.44
CA ASP A 11 7.25 8.98 -17.59
C ASP A 11 7.82 7.57 -17.34
N ASP A 12 7.58 7.01 -16.15
CA ASP A 12 8.16 5.73 -15.77
C ASP A 12 7.30 4.56 -16.27
N LYS A 13 7.79 3.85 -17.28
CA LYS A 13 7.17 2.65 -17.86
C LYS A 13 7.59 1.36 -17.14
N THR A 14 8.22 1.46 -15.98
CA THR A 14 8.68 0.25 -15.26
C THR A 14 7.50 -0.57 -14.75
N THR A 15 7.48 -1.84 -15.14
CA THR A 15 6.52 -2.80 -14.63
C THR A 15 6.93 -3.20 -13.21
N HIS A 16 6.23 -2.68 -12.20
CA HIS A 16 6.52 -3.04 -10.81
C HIS A 16 5.92 -4.41 -10.46
N GLY A 17 6.81 -5.38 -10.23
CA GLY A 17 6.42 -6.70 -9.74
C GLY A 17 6.12 -6.67 -8.24
N PHE A 18 4.87 -6.94 -7.84
CA PHE A 18 4.54 -7.17 -6.45
C PHE A 18 5.09 -8.52 -5.98
N SER A 19 5.70 -8.54 -4.80
CA SER A 19 6.36 -9.73 -4.26
C SER A 19 5.40 -10.78 -3.70
N GLY A 20 4.15 -10.40 -3.42
CA GLY A 20 3.09 -11.30 -2.93
C GLY A 20 1.87 -11.37 -3.85
N LYS A 21 0.95 -12.28 -3.56
CA LYS A 21 -0.21 -12.62 -4.40
C LYS A 21 -1.52 -12.58 -3.59
N SER A 22 -2.56 -11.98 -4.17
CA SER A 22 -3.93 -12.09 -3.63
C SER A 22 -4.49 -13.48 -3.93
N ILE A 23 -5.00 -14.16 -2.90
CA ILE A 23 -5.57 -15.51 -3.05
C ILE A 23 -7.09 -15.42 -3.17
N LYS A 24 -7.71 -14.65 -2.28
CA LYS A 24 -9.15 -14.36 -2.25
C LYS A 24 -9.39 -13.06 -1.50
N ARG A 25 -10.59 -12.49 -1.58
CA ARG A 25 -10.94 -11.26 -0.85
C ARG A 25 -10.59 -11.40 0.64
N GLY A 26 -9.85 -10.43 1.18
CA GLY A 26 -9.40 -10.42 2.58
C GLY A 26 -8.15 -11.25 2.88
N LEU A 27 -7.64 -12.07 1.95
CA LEU A 27 -6.48 -12.95 2.17
C LEU A 27 -5.35 -12.71 1.18
N TYR A 28 -4.21 -12.29 1.71
CA TYR A 28 -3.00 -12.01 0.95
C TYR A 28 -1.88 -12.99 1.32
N ARG A 29 -1.13 -13.47 0.31
CA ARG A 29 0.05 -14.31 0.52
C ARG A 29 1.31 -13.50 0.26
N THR A 30 2.20 -13.41 1.24
CA THR A 30 3.49 -12.74 1.11
C THR A 30 4.46 -13.55 0.24
N LYS A 31 5.58 -12.93 -0.17
CA LYS A 31 6.66 -13.62 -0.91
C LYS A 31 7.18 -14.87 -0.20
N GLU A 32 7.24 -14.82 1.12
CA GLU A 32 7.69 -15.92 2.00
C GLU A 32 6.62 -17.00 2.18
N GLY A 33 5.45 -16.83 1.56
CA GLY A 33 4.36 -17.79 1.61
C GLY A 33 3.42 -17.63 2.81
N VAL A 34 3.63 -16.62 3.66
CA VAL A 34 2.80 -16.33 4.83
C VAL A 34 1.44 -15.78 4.40
N LEU A 35 0.37 -16.31 4.97
CA LEU A 35 -0.98 -15.81 4.78
C LEU A 35 -1.28 -14.72 5.80
N VAL A 36 -1.63 -13.53 5.32
CA VAL A 36 -1.98 -12.37 6.13
C VAL A 36 -3.30 -11.79 5.68
N SER A 37 -3.99 -11.07 6.57
CA SER A 37 -5.14 -10.27 6.17
C SER A 37 -4.69 -9.20 5.16
N ALA A 38 -5.51 -8.96 4.14
CA ALA A 38 -5.28 -7.88 3.19
C ALA A 38 -5.22 -6.51 3.88
N ASP A 39 -6.01 -6.29 4.95
CA ASP A 39 -6.07 -5.03 5.69
C ASP A 39 -4.79 -4.77 6.50
N ILE A 40 -4.21 -5.84 7.05
CA ILE A 40 -2.91 -5.78 7.73
C ILE A 40 -1.82 -5.41 6.72
N ASN A 41 -1.84 -6.02 5.53
CA ASN A 41 -0.89 -5.66 4.48
C ASN A 41 -1.09 -4.22 3.99
N ALA A 42 -2.34 -3.74 3.89
CA ALA A 42 -2.64 -2.36 3.52
C ALA A 42 -2.13 -1.36 4.58
N THR A 43 -2.41 -1.63 5.86
CA THR A 43 -1.91 -0.82 6.98
C THR A 43 -0.39 -0.72 6.97
N ALA A 44 0.29 -1.87 6.83
CA ALA A 44 1.75 -1.91 6.74
C ALA A 44 2.30 -1.13 5.54
N ASN A 45 1.62 -1.17 4.38
CA ASN A 45 2.00 -0.35 3.21
C ASN A 45 1.81 1.15 3.46
N ILE A 46 0.71 1.55 4.09
CA ILE A 46 0.45 2.95 4.46
C ILE A 46 1.54 3.44 5.40
N THR A 47 1.81 2.70 6.48
CA THR A 47 2.86 3.03 7.45
C THR A 47 4.24 3.14 6.79
N ARG A 48 4.56 2.29 5.81
CA ARG A 48 5.82 2.39 5.04
C ARG A 48 5.91 3.64 4.15
N LYS A 49 4.78 4.09 3.58
CA LYS A 49 4.75 5.28 2.71
C LYS A 49 4.74 6.57 3.51
N GLN A 50 4.19 6.55 4.73
CA GLN A 50 4.33 7.67 5.64
C GLN A 50 5.81 7.80 6.04
N LYS A 51 6.48 8.86 5.56
CA LYS A 51 7.71 9.34 6.22
C LYS A 51 7.34 9.70 7.67
N PRO A 52 8.23 9.65 8.67
CA PRO A 52 7.92 10.08 10.03
C PRO A 52 7.69 11.59 10.08
N ALA A 53 6.55 12.03 9.55
CA ALA A 53 5.97 13.34 9.73
C ALA A 53 4.65 13.06 10.45
N ASP A 54 4.67 13.35 11.75
CA ASP A 54 3.55 13.32 12.68
C ASP A 54 2.83 11.98 12.92
N ARG A 55 3.21 11.39 14.06
CA ARG A 55 2.44 10.41 14.85
C ARG A 55 0.98 10.85 15.14
N GLN A 56 0.64 12.13 14.91
CA GLN A 56 -0.69 12.72 15.13
C GLN A 56 -1.71 12.40 14.01
N LEU A 57 -1.29 12.03 12.80
CA LEU A 57 -2.21 11.72 11.69
C LEU A 57 -3.00 10.42 11.89
N CYS A 58 -2.56 9.53 12.79
CA CYS A 58 -3.17 8.21 13.00
C CYS A 58 -4.46 8.24 13.85
N THR A 59 -4.87 9.39 14.38
CA THR A 59 -6.14 9.54 15.12
C THR A 59 -7.15 10.33 14.30
N GLY A 60 -8.00 9.63 13.55
CA GLY A 60 -9.32 10.15 13.19
C GLY A 60 -9.56 10.68 11.77
N VAL A 61 -8.67 10.46 10.80
CA VAL A 61 -8.97 10.86 9.41
C VAL A 61 -9.72 9.73 8.69
N LEU A 62 -11.05 9.77 8.76
CA LEU A 62 -11.94 9.06 7.84
C LEU A 62 -11.97 9.83 6.52
N THR A 63 -10.88 9.79 5.74
CA THR A 63 -10.89 10.34 4.39
C THR A 63 -11.75 9.44 3.52
N THR A 64 -13.02 9.82 3.33
CA THR A 64 -13.79 9.40 2.16
C THR A 64 -12.98 9.80 0.93
N PRO A 65 -12.51 8.85 0.11
CA PRO A 65 -11.70 9.19 -1.06
C PRO A 65 -12.59 9.97 -2.04
N GLN A 66 -12.34 11.27 -2.17
CA GLN A 66 -13.02 12.08 -3.17
C GLN A 66 -12.33 11.84 -4.51
N ARG A 67 -13.07 11.23 -5.46
CA ARG A 67 -12.59 11.05 -6.82
C ARG A 67 -12.61 12.41 -7.50
N ILE A 68 -11.44 13.03 -7.66
CA ILE A 68 -11.28 14.23 -8.47
C ILE A 68 -11.24 13.78 -9.93
N HIS A 69 -12.25 14.17 -10.70
CA HIS A 69 -12.26 14.07 -12.15
C HIS A 69 -11.79 15.42 -12.68
N THR A 70 -10.68 15.43 -13.43
CA THR A 70 -10.24 16.62 -14.16
C THR A 70 -10.57 16.36 -15.63
N ASP A 71 -11.38 17.24 -16.22
CA ASP A 71 -11.70 17.28 -17.65
C ASP A 71 -10.47 17.66 -18.51
#